data_AF-A0A1H4T6T6-F1
#
_entry.id   AF-A0A1H4T6T6-F1
#
_cell.length_a   1.000
_cell.length_b   1.000
_cell.length_c   1.000
_cell.angle_alpha   90.00
_cell.angle_beta   90.00
_cell.angle_gamma   90.00
#
_symmetry.space_group_name_H-M   'P 1'
#
loop_
_entity.id
_entity.type
_entity.pdbx_description
1 polymer ?
#
loop_
_entity_poly.entity_id
_entity_poly.type
_entity_poly.pdbx_seq_one_letter_code
_entity_poly.pdbx_strand_id
1 'polypeptide(L)'
;MAERQEQAAPDAVLTRIGQVVMLHHGGDREEARSRFLDLWAEIGEDGTPLHRCTLAHYLADTQDDPADELAWDLRALSAAEELADGRGGDPPSVRGFLPSLHLNLAADYVKLGRAEAARSHLRRARTAAGALADDGYGSGVRAAIGRLELRLGEDGAAGGDLWGPPRQRPS
;
A
#
# COMPACT_ATOMS: atom_id res chain seq x y z
N MET A 1 21.01 21.80 20.31
CA MET A 1 21.13 22.38 18.95
C MET A 1 21.06 21.32 17.85
N ALA A 2 21.65 20.13 18.04
CA ALA A 2 21.54 19.01 17.09
C ALA A 2 20.10 18.49 16.90
N GLU A 3 19.33 18.30 17.98
CA GLU A 3 17.95 17.77 17.93
C GLU A 3 16.99 18.65 17.11
N ARG A 4 17.18 19.98 17.09
CA ARG A 4 16.31 20.91 16.34
C ARG A 4 16.63 20.95 14.83
N GLN A 5 17.87 20.65 14.46
CA GLN A 5 18.27 20.48 13.06
C GLN A 5 17.85 19.10 12.53
N GLU A 6 17.96 18.07 13.37
CA GLU A 6 17.52 16.72 13.07
C GLU A 6 16.00 16.57 13.01
N GLN A 7 15.20 17.49 13.58
CA GLN A 7 13.74 17.54 13.38
C GLN A 7 13.34 18.36 12.14
N ALA A 8 14.11 19.42 11.81
CA ALA A 8 13.84 20.27 10.65
C ALA A 8 14.13 19.58 9.30
N ALA A 9 15.12 18.68 9.26
CA ALA A 9 15.43 17.88 8.08
C ALA A 9 14.30 16.85 7.73
N PRO A 10 13.71 16.12 8.71
CA PRO A 10 12.54 15.28 8.51
C PRO A 10 11.33 16.00 7.94
N ASP A 11 11.05 17.20 8.44
CA ASP A 11 9.95 18.02 7.95
C ASP A 11 10.23 18.49 6.51
N ALA A 12 11.49 18.75 6.17
CA ALA A 12 11.89 19.10 4.80
C ALA A 12 11.71 17.92 3.82
N VAL A 13 12.02 16.69 4.22
CA VAL A 13 11.80 15.50 3.38
C VAL A 13 10.31 15.27 3.14
N LEU A 14 9.47 15.28 4.19
CA LEU A 14 8.02 15.12 4.03
C LEU A 14 7.40 16.24 3.17
N THR A 15 7.91 17.47 3.30
CA THR A 15 7.49 18.58 2.45
C THR A 15 7.83 18.33 0.98
N ARG A 16 9.04 17.86 0.67
CA ARG A 16 9.45 17.52 -0.70
C ARG A 16 8.62 16.37 -1.26
N ILE A 17 8.34 15.33 -0.47
CA ILE A 17 7.41 14.26 -0.86
C ILE A 17 6.05 14.85 -1.22
N GLY A 18 5.47 15.70 -0.36
CA GLY A 18 4.19 16.35 -0.63
C GLY A 18 4.16 17.19 -1.92
N GLN A 19 5.26 17.86 -2.26
CA GLN A 19 5.38 18.59 -3.53
C GLN A 19 5.31 17.67 -4.74
N VAL A 20 5.99 16.51 -4.68
CA VAL A 20 5.98 15.54 -5.77
C VAL A 20 4.61 14.83 -5.86
N VAL A 21 3.92 14.60 -4.73
CA VAL A 21 2.54 14.09 -4.73
C VAL A 21 1.58 15.04 -5.45
N MET A 22 1.69 16.34 -5.19
CA MET A 22 0.87 17.33 -5.91
C MET A 22 1.15 17.32 -7.42
N LEU A 23 2.41 17.15 -7.82
CA LEU A 23 2.79 16.99 -9.23
C LEU A 23 2.18 15.70 -9.83
N HIS A 24 2.28 14.58 -9.11
CA HIS A 24 1.71 13.30 -9.53
C HIS A 24 0.20 13.43 -9.77
N HIS A 25 -0.53 14.05 -8.83
CA HIS A 25 -1.95 14.33 -8.99
C HIS A 25 -2.27 15.32 -10.12
N GLY A 26 -1.30 16.14 -10.52
CA GLY A 26 -1.37 16.99 -11.71
C GLY A 26 -1.27 16.24 -13.04
N GLY A 27 -0.97 14.93 -13.01
CA GLY A 27 -0.95 14.05 -14.18
C GLY A 27 0.44 13.73 -14.73
N ASP A 28 1.50 14.36 -14.21
CA ASP A 28 2.87 14.13 -14.66
C ASP A 28 3.54 13.01 -13.86
N ARG A 29 3.12 11.77 -14.16
CA ARG A 29 3.52 10.57 -13.43
C ARG A 29 4.98 10.16 -13.66
N GLU A 30 5.50 10.35 -14.86
CA GLU A 30 6.90 10.02 -15.17
C GLU A 30 7.86 10.96 -14.43
N GLU A 31 7.59 12.27 -14.45
CA GLU A 31 8.38 13.23 -13.69
C GLU A 31 8.25 12.99 -12.17
N ALA A 32 7.03 12.68 -11.69
CA ALA A 32 6.84 12.33 -10.30
C ALA A 32 7.68 11.11 -9.89
N ARG A 33 7.68 10.06 -10.71
CA ARG A 33 8.52 8.86 -10.49
C ARG A 33 10.00 9.23 -10.41
N SER A 34 10.50 10.03 -11.35
CA SER A 34 11.91 10.46 -11.36
C SER A 34 12.26 11.18 -10.05
N ARG A 35 11.45 12.14 -9.62
CA ARG A 35 11.71 12.92 -8.40
C ARG A 35 11.61 12.09 -7.13
N PHE A 36 10.68 11.13 -7.08
CA PHE A 36 10.60 10.20 -5.96
C PHE A 36 11.81 9.27 -5.90
N LEU A 37 12.32 8.80 -7.05
CA LEU A 37 13.54 7.99 -7.11
C LEU A 37 14.78 8.78 -6.68
N ASP A 38 14.90 10.05 -7.10
CA ASP A 38 15.98 10.93 -6.67
C ASP A 38 15.93 11.14 -5.14
N LEU A 39 14.74 11.41 -4.59
CA LEU A 39 14.53 11.49 -3.14
C LEU A 39 14.91 10.18 -2.43
N TRP A 40 14.56 9.03 -3.00
CA TRP A 40 14.89 7.72 -2.43
C TRP A 40 16.41 7.49 -2.43
N ALA A 41 17.10 7.88 -3.51
CA ALA A 41 18.56 7.80 -3.58
C ALA A 41 19.26 8.72 -2.57
N GLU A 42 18.66 9.85 -2.22
CA GLU A 42 19.17 10.76 -1.17
C GLU A 42 19.02 10.18 0.24
N ILE A 43 17.84 9.62 0.59
CA ILE A 43 17.59 9.13 1.95
C ILE A 43 18.07 7.70 2.18
N GLY A 44 18.01 6.86 1.15
CA GLY A 44 18.32 5.44 1.19
C GLY A 44 17.57 4.66 2.28
N GLU A 45 18.12 3.50 2.63
CA GLU A 45 17.62 2.66 3.72
C GLU A 45 17.86 3.27 5.12
N ASP A 46 18.74 4.26 5.21
CA ASP A 46 19.05 5.00 6.45
C ASP A 46 17.99 6.06 6.79
N GLY A 47 17.06 6.34 5.88
CA GLY A 47 15.95 7.26 6.11
C GLY A 47 15.06 6.81 7.28
N THR A 48 14.42 7.78 7.96
CA THR A 48 13.49 7.42 9.04
C THR A 48 12.40 6.50 8.51
N PRO A 49 11.94 5.50 9.30
CA PRO A 49 10.88 4.60 8.85
C PRO A 49 9.62 5.34 8.33
N LEU A 50 9.28 6.51 8.88
CA LEU A 50 8.19 7.34 8.39
C LEU A 50 8.45 7.87 6.97
N HIS A 51 9.66 8.37 6.69
CA HIS A 51 10.04 8.83 5.34
C HIS A 51 10.04 7.69 4.34
N ARG A 52 10.68 6.56 4.70
CA ARG A 52 10.73 5.37 3.84
C ARG A 52 9.33 4.87 3.52
N CYS A 53 8.47 4.74 4.53
CA CYS A 53 7.08 4.32 4.35
C CYS A 53 6.34 5.26 3.38
N THR A 54 6.39 6.57 3.64
CA THR A 54 5.61 7.55 2.87
C THR A 54 6.13 7.65 1.42
N LEU A 55 7.45 7.69 1.24
CA LEU A 55 8.06 7.80 -0.07
C LEU A 55 7.85 6.53 -0.90
N ALA A 56 8.05 5.35 -0.31
CA ALA A 56 7.86 4.09 -1.01
C ALA A 56 6.41 3.89 -1.45
N HIS A 57 5.44 4.27 -0.61
CA HIS A 57 4.02 4.22 -0.97
C HIS A 57 3.72 5.08 -2.22
N TYR A 58 4.11 6.35 -2.22
CA TYR A 58 3.85 7.20 -3.38
C TYR A 58 4.65 6.81 -4.62
N LEU A 59 5.85 6.26 -4.44
CA LEU A 59 6.64 5.74 -5.54
C LEU A 59 6.00 4.50 -6.18
N ALA A 60 5.34 3.64 -5.39
CA ALA A 60 4.56 2.51 -5.88
C ALA A 60 3.46 2.98 -6.85
N ASP A 61 2.65 3.97 -6.44
CA ASP A 61 1.55 4.52 -7.25
C ASP A 61 2.01 5.11 -8.61
N THR A 62 3.30 5.40 -8.77
CA THR A 62 3.83 5.91 -10.05
C THR A 62 4.26 4.83 -11.01
N GLN A 63 4.38 3.55 -10.59
CA GLN A 63 4.89 2.45 -11.43
C GLN A 63 3.89 2.02 -12.52
N ASP A 64 4.42 1.51 -13.64
CA ASP A 64 3.61 0.90 -14.72
C ASP A 64 3.58 -0.63 -14.61
N ASP A 65 4.69 -1.23 -14.16
CA ASP A 65 4.79 -2.67 -13.96
C ASP A 65 4.24 -3.04 -12.57
N PRO A 66 3.22 -3.89 -12.48
CA PRO A 66 2.67 -4.34 -11.19
C PRO A 66 3.69 -5.04 -10.27
N ALA A 67 4.77 -5.61 -10.82
CA ALA A 67 5.83 -6.20 -10.03
C ALA A 67 6.72 -5.14 -9.35
N ASP A 68 6.98 -4.02 -10.04
CA ASP A 68 7.71 -2.89 -9.47
C ASP A 68 6.86 -2.15 -8.44
N GLU A 69 5.58 -1.95 -8.73
CA GLU A 69 4.60 -1.43 -7.76
C GLU A 69 4.60 -2.25 -6.48
N LEU A 70 4.42 -3.58 -6.60
CA LEU A 70 4.46 -4.51 -5.47
C LEU A 70 5.77 -4.41 -4.68
N ALA A 71 6.91 -4.29 -5.37
CA ALA A 71 8.20 -4.19 -4.72
C ALA A 71 8.33 -2.91 -3.88
N TRP A 72 7.74 -1.80 -4.31
CA TRP A 72 7.69 -0.56 -3.55
C TRP A 72 6.68 -0.61 -2.41
N ASP A 73 5.50 -1.16 -2.62
CA ASP A 73 4.50 -1.33 -1.55
C ASP A 73 4.98 -2.26 -0.43
N LEU A 74 5.77 -3.30 -0.75
CA LEU A 74 6.42 -4.14 0.25
C LEU A 74 7.43 -3.36 1.09
N ARG A 75 8.22 -2.46 0.48
CA ARG A 75 9.13 -1.57 1.23
C ARG A 75 8.37 -0.61 2.13
N ALA A 76 7.25 -0.07 1.64
CA ALA A 76 6.40 0.80 2.44
C ALA A 76 5.84 0.07 3.67
N LEU A 77 5.35 -1.17 3.49
CA LEU A 77 4.86 -1.99 4.59
C LEU A 77 5.96 -2.34 5.60
N SER A 78 7.14 -2.76 5.14
CA SER A 78 8.25 -3.09 6.05
C SER A 78 8.64 -1.89 6.91
N ALA A 79 8.75 -0.69 6.32
CA ALA A 79 9.05 0.52 7.07
C ALA A 79 7.91 0.90 8.05
N ALA A 80 6.65 0.66 7.69
CA ALA A 80 5.52 0.86 8.61
C ALA A 80 5.50 -0.14 9.77
N GLU A 81 5.90 -1.40 9.54
CA GLU A 81 6.03 -2.42 10.58
C GLU A 81 7.18 -2.06 11.55
N GLU A 82 8.31 -1.54 11.06
CA GLU A 82 9.39 -1.01 11.91
C GLU A 82 8.92 0.13 12.83
N LEU A 83 8.07 1.05 12.34
CA LEU A 83 7.47 2.11 13.15
C LEU A 83 6.56 1.57 14.26
N ALA A 84 5.80 0.52 13.96
CA ALA A 84 4.87 -0.09 14.90
C ALA A 84 5.60 -0.88 16.00
N ASP A 85 6.76 -1.46 15.68
CA ASP A 85 7.56 -2.26 16.61
C ASP A 85 8.52 -1.41 17.49
N GLY A 86 8.86 -0.19 17.04
CA GLY A 86 9.69 0.75 17.79
C GLY A 86 9.03 1.14 19.11
N ARG A 87 9.54 0.63 20.25
CA ARG A 87 9.04 0.94 21.60
C ARG A 87 9.07 2.45 21.88
N GLY A 88 7.95 3.12 21.63
CA GLY A 88 7.85 4.56 21.83
C GLY A 88 6.54 5.12 21.32
N GLY A 89 5.41 4.51 21.69
CA GLY A 89 4.06 5.03 21.48
C GLY A 89 3.78 5.43 20.03
N ASP A 90 3.25 4.48 19.25
CA ASP A 90 2.89 4.66 17.85
C ASP A 90 2.25 6.04 17.61
N PRO A 91 2.82 6.88 16.74
CA PRO A 91 2.08 8.01 16.21
C PRO A 91 0.77 7.44 15.62
N PRO A 92 -0.41 7.90 16.06
CA PRO A 92 -1.70 7.39 15.59
C PRO A 92 -1.84 7.38 14.05
N SER A 93 -1.05 8.22 13.38
CA SER A 93 -0.95 8.34 11.93
C SER A 93 -0.47 7.06 11.21
N VAL A 94 0.45 6.28 11.79
CA VAL A 94 1.00 5.09 11.11
C VAL A 94 0.04 3.91 11.17
N ARG A 95 -0.59 3.66 12.32
CA ARG A 95 -1.65 2.64 12.45
C ARG A 95 -2.82 2.90 11.51
N GLY A 96 -3.15 4.17 11.28
CA GLY A 96 -4.16 4.58 10.30
C GLY A 96 -3.78 4.24 8.85
N PHE A 97 -2.52 3.96 8.57
CA PHE A 97 -2.03 3.68 7.22
C PHE A 97 -1.93 2.19 6.88
N LEU A 98 -1.75 1.33 7.88
CA LEU A 98 -1.68 -0.13 7.72
C LEU A 98 -2.83 -0.75 6.88
N PRO A 99 -4.10 -0.34 7.04
CA PRO A 99 -5.19 -0.87 6.21
C PRO A 99 -4.98 -0.60 4.72
N SER A 100 -4.54 0.60 4.38
CA SER A 100 -4.31 1.03 2.99
C SER A 100 -3.10 0.34 2.39
N LEU A 101 -2.00 0.21 3.15
CA LEU A 101 -0.81 -0.54 2.70
C LEU A 101 -1.14 -1.99 2.38
N HIS A 102 -1.91 -2.66 3.24
CA HIS A 102 -2.35 -4.03 2.96
C HIS A 102 -3.34 -4.11 1.79
N LEU A 103 -4.17 -3.11 1.60
CA LEU A 103 -5.09 -3.06 0.47
C LEU A 103 -4.35 -2.91 -0.87
N ASN A 104 -3.32 -2.04 -0.92
CA ASN A 104 -2.46 -1.87 -2.10
C ASN A 104 -1.77 -3.18 -2.49
N LEU A 105 -1.09 -3.82 -1.52
CA LEU A 105 -0.48 -5.15 -1.71
C LEU A 105 -1.48 -6.18 -2.25
N ALA A 106 -2.71 -6.18 -1.71
CA ALA A 106 -3.75 -7.08 -2.21
C ALA A 106 -4.12 -6.77 -3.67
N ALA A 107 -4.23 -5.50 -4.04
CA ALA A 107 -4.51 -5.09 -5.41
C ALA A 107 -3.38 -5.49 -6.38
N ASP A 108 -2.12 -5.34 -5.98
CA ASP A 108 -0.97 -5.73 -6.81
C ASP A 108 -0.89 -7.23 -7.01
N TYR A 109 -1.13 -8.00 -5.95
CA TYR A 109 -1.22 -9.45 -6.09
C TYR A 109 -2.37 -9.87 -7.01
N VAL A 110 -3.48 -9.13 -7.08
CA VAL A 110 -4.53 -9.36 -8.09
C VAL A 110 -4.01 -9.07 -9.50
N LYS A 111 -3.34 -7.92 -9.72
CA LYS A 111 -2.75 -7.57 -11.03
C LYS A 111 -1.76 -8.63 -11.51
N LEU A 112 -1.04 -9.27 -10.59
CA LEU A 112 -0.07 -10.34 -10.86
C LEU A 112 -0.67 -11.75 -10.90
N GLY A 113 -1.99 -11.91 -10.76
CA GLY A 113 -2.67 -13.21 -10.77
C GLY A 113 -2.39 -14.10 -9.54
N ARG A 114 -1.87 -13.53 -8.45
CA ARG A 114 -1.51 -14.24 -7.21
C ARG A 114 -2.65 -14.16 -6.18
N ALA A 115 -3.79 -14.77 -6.50
CA ALA A 115 -5.04 -14.62 -5.76
C ALA A 115 -4.96 -15.01 -4.27
N GLU A 116 -4.17 -16.01 -3.90
CA GLU A 116 -4.03 -16.41 -2.49
C GLU A 116 -3.32 -15.34 -1.65
N ALA A 117 -2.22 -14.79 -2.16
CA ALA A 117 -1.50 -13.69 -1.52
C ALA A 117 -2.40 -12.45 -1.42
N ALA A 118 -3.16 -12.14 -2.47
CA ALA A 118 -4.14 -11.06 -2.47
C ALA A 118 -5.18 -11.23 -1.35
N ARG A 119 -5.77 -12.43 -1.21
CA ARG A 119 -6.74 -12.72 -0.14
C ARG A 119 -6.11 -12.61 1.25
N SER A 120 -4.85 -13.01 1.41
CA SER A 120 -4.13 -12.89 2.68
C SER A 120 -3.98 -11.43 3.11
N HIS A 121 -3.49 -10.57 2.21
CA HIS A 121 -3.34 -9.15 2.48
C HIS A 121 -4.68 -8.44 2.67
N LEU A 122 -5.71 -8.83 1.92
CA LEU A 122 -7.06 -8.27 2.08
C LEU A 122 -7.65 -8.56 3.47
N ARG A 123 -7.44 -9.77 4.01
CA ARG A 123 -7.83 -10.08 5.40
C ARG A 123 -7.09 -9.19 6.40
N ARG A 124 -5.79 -8.97 6.22
CA ARG A 124 -4.99 -8.07 7.08
C ARG A 124 -5.49 -6.62 6.98
N ALA A 125 -5.80 -6.15 5.77
CA ALA A 125 -6.39 -4.82 5.54
C ALA A 125 -7.71 -4.67 6.31
N ARG A 126 -8.59 -5.67 6.23
CA ARG A 126 -9.88 -5.68 6.94
C ARG A 126 -9.73 -5.66 8.45
N THR A 127 -8.81 -6.46 9.00
CA THR A 127 -8.53 -6.48 10.43
C THR A 127 -8.01 -5.11 10.89
N ALA A 128 -7.04 -4.54 10.18
CA ALA A 128 -6.48 -3.23 10.51
C ALA A 128 -7.51 -2.10 10.38
N ALA A 129 -8.44 -2.19 9.41
CA ALA A 129 -9.48 -1.19 9.19
C ALA A 129 -10.44 -1.01 10.38
N GLY A 130 -10.47 -1.96 11.32
CA GLY A 130 -11.20 -1.84 12.59
C GLY A 130 -10.68 -0.73 13.51
N ALA A 131 -9.43 -0.27 13.31
CA ALA A 131 -8.85 0.84 14.05
C ALA A 131 -9.08 2.21 13.40
N LEU A 132 -9.65 2.26 12.19
CA LEU A 132 -9.90 3.51 11.47
C LEU A 132 -11.10 4.25 12.04
N ALA A 133 -10.96 5.56 12.23
CA ALA A 133 -12.04 6.46 12.59
C ALA A 133 -13.20 6.38 11.58
N ASP A 134 -14.39 6.81 12.02
CA ASP A 134 -15.57 6.92 11.16
C ASP A 134 -15.60 8.27 10.44
N ASP A 135 -14.56 8.51 9.65
CA ASP A 135 -14.40 9.70 8.82
C ASP A 135 -14.38 9.33 7.33
N GLY A 136 -14.20 10.34 6.47
CA GLY A 136 -14.16 10.13 5.02
C GLY A 136 -13.05 9.19 4.57
N TYR A 137 -11.88 9.23 5.24
CA TYR A 137 -10.76 8.35 4.93
C TYR A 137 -11.07 6.90 5.33
N GLY A 138 -11.49 6.69 6.58
CA GLY A 138 -11.86 5.36 7.08
C GLY A 138 -12.97 4.71 6.27
N SER A 139 -13.99 5.49 5.90
CA SER A 139 -15.08 5.06 5.02
C SER A 139 -14.58 4.68 3.63
N GLY A 140 -13.68 5.48 3.05
CA GLY A 140 -13.08 5.23 1.73
C GLY A 140 -12.30 3.92 1.68
N VAL A 141 -11.46 3.67 2.68
CA VAL A 141 -10.67 2.43 2.79
C VAL A 141 -11.58 1.22 2.97
N ARG A 142 -12.57 1.28 3.87
CA ARG A 142 -13.54 0.18 4.07
C ARG A 142 -14.32 -0.15 2.80
N ALA A 143 -14.73 0.87 2.04
CA ALA A 143 -15.40 0.67 0.76
C ALA A 143 -14.48 0.03 -0.29
N ALA A 144 -13.20 0.43 -0.34
CA ALA A 144 -12.24 -0.14 -1.27
C ALA A 144 -11.90 -1.60 -0.97
N ILE A 145 -11.78 -1.96 0.31
CA ILE A 145 -11.68 -3.36 0.77
C ILE A 145 -12.87 -4.17 0.24
N GLY A 146 -14.10 -3.69 0.44
CA GLY A 146 -15.31 -4.40 -0.02
C GLY A 146 -15.35 -4.61 -1.54
N ARG A 147 -14.91 -3.62 -2.34
CA ARG A 147 -14.83 -3.78 -3.80
C ARG A 147 -13.82 -4.85 -4.22
N LEU A 148 -12.65 -4.88 -3.57
CA LEU A 148 -11.63 -5.89 -3.88
C LEU A 148 -12.06 -7.30 -3.43
N GLU A 149 -12.77 -7.40 -2.31
CA GLU A 149 -13.34 -8.67 -1.83
C GLU A 149 -14.31 -9.27 -2.85
N LEU A 150 -15.21 -8.45 -3.41
CA LEU A 150 -16.17 -8.90 -4.42
C LEU A 150 -15.44 -9.42 -5.67
N ARG A 151 -14.49 -8.66 -6.20
CA ARG A 151 -13.70 -9.05 -7.37
C ARG A 151 -12.99 -10.40 -7.18
N LEU A 152 -12.34 -10.60 -6.02
CA LEU A 152 -11.65 -11.85 -5.70
C LEU A 152 -12.58 -13.05 -5.49
N GLY A 153 -13.85 -12.80 -5.13
CA GLY A 153 -14.90 -13.81 -5.03
C GLY A 153 -15.40 -14.27 -6.39
N GLU A 154 -15.60 -13.33 -7.32
CA GLU A 154 -16.01 -13.60 -8.71
C GLU A 154 -14.91 -14.40 -9.46
N ASP A 155 -13.65 -13.99 -9.33
CA ASP A 155 -12.50 -14.68 -9.95
C ASP A 155 -12.33 -16.11 -9.40
N GLY A 156 -12.64 -16.32 -8.11
CA GLY A 156 -12.60 -17.63 -7.47
C GLY A 156 -13.71 -18.58 -7.94
N ALA A 157 -14.89 -18.06 -8.25
CA ALA A 157 -16.00 -18.84 -8.80
C ALA A 157 -15.73 -19.22 -10.27
N ALA A 158 -15.21 -18.29 -11.08
CA ALA A 158 -14.87 -18.54 -12.48
C ALA A 158 -13.74 -19.59 -12.65
N GLY A 159 -12.80 -19.67 -11.71
CA GLY A 159 -11.73 -20.69 -11.70
C GLY A 159 -12.15 -22.06 -11.14
N GLY A 160 -13.32 -22.17 -10.50
CA GLY A 160 -13.83 -23.40 -9.89
C GLY A 160 -14.74 -24.24 -10.80
N ASP A 161 -15.23 -23.67 -11.90
CA ASP A 161 -16.23 -24.30 -12.80
C ASP A 161 -15.62 -24.99 -14.04
N LEU A 162 -14.32 -25.28 -14.03
CA LEU A 162 -13.68 -26.14 -15.04
C LEU A 162 -13.52 -27.56 -14.48
N TRP A 163 -14.60 -28.34 -14.61
CA TRP A 163 -14.70 -29.82 -14.58
C TRP A 163 -15.71 -30.39 -13.56
N GLY A 164 -16.99 -30.34 -13.91
CA GLY A 164 -17.99 -31.29 -13.40
C GLY A 164 -18.11 -32.48 -14.36
N PRO A 165 -17.99 -33.74 -13.92
CA PRO A 165 -18.10 -34.90 -14.81
C PRO A 165 -19.55 -35.03 -15.35
N PRO A 166 -19.73 -35.50 -16.59
CA PRO A 166 -21.05 -35.59 -17.21
C PRO A 166 -21.93 -36.61 -16.47
N ARG A 167 -23.11 -36.18 -16.02
CA ARG A 167 -24.14 -37.03 -15.44
C ARG A 167 -24.68 -37.98 -16.51
N GLN A 168 -24.41 -39.28 -16.38
CA GLN A 168 -25.08 -40.30 -17.18
C GLN A 168 -26.54 -40.41 -16.76
N ARG A 169 -27.46 -40.33 -17.72
CA ARG A 169 -28.88 -40.64 -17.52
C ARG A 169 -29.09 -42.16 -17.63
N PRO A 170 -29.77 -42.82 -16.69
CA PRO A 170 -30.28 -44.16 -16.93
C PRO A 170 -31.54 -44.11 -17.82
N SER A 171 -31.69 -45.16 -18.63
CA SER A 171 -32.81 -45.43 -19.54
C SER A 171 -34.03 -45.96 -18.79
#